data_AF-K2DW76-F1
#
_entry.id   AF-K2DW76-F1
#
_cell.length_a   1.000
_cell.length_b   1.000
_cell.length_c   1.000
_cell.angle_alpha   90.00
_cell.angle_beta   90.00
_cell.angle_gamma   90.00
#
_symmetry.space_group_name_H-M   'P 1'
#
loop_
_entity.id
_entity.type
_entity.pdbx_description
1 polymer ?
#
loop_
_entity_poly.entity_id
_entity_poly.type
_entity_poly.pdbx_seq_one_letter_code
_entity_poly.pdbx_strand_id
1 'polypeptide(L)' 'MPDISRIFYLLALVFLLMGLVSNILPNWPKLPGDMYFDKGGFKIYIPFTSAIIISVILTLVLNFLRK' A
#
# COMPACT_ATOMS: atom_id res chain seq x y z
N MET A 1 -3.66 5.91 -27.19
CA MET A 1 -4.30 5.74 -25.87
C MET A 1 -3.82 4.49 -25.07
N PRO A 2 -2.55 4.01 -25.17
CA PRO A 2 -2.06 2.91 -24.32
C PRO A 2 -1.65 3.35 -22.90
N ASP A 3 -1.51 4.64 -22.64
CA ASP A 3 -0.94 5.15 -21.39
C ASP A 3 -1.94 5.08 -20.22
N ILE A 4 -3.20 5.41 -20.48
CA ILE A 4 -4.23 5.45 -19.42
C ILE A 4 -4.57 4.04 -18.94
N SER A 5 -4.70 3.07 -19.85
CA SER A 5 -4.99 1.68 -19.49
C SER A 5 -3.86 1.09 -18.63
N ARG A 6 -2.61 1.40 -18.94
CA ARG A 6 -1.45 0.98 -18.15
C ARG A 6 -1.48 1.53 -16.73
N ILE A 7 -1.91 2.78 -16.54
CA ILE A 7 -2.10 3.37 -15.20
C ILE A 7 -3.21 2.64 -14.44
N PHE A 8 -4.35 2.35 -15.08
CA PHE A 8 -5.44 1.59 -14.44
C PHE A 8 -5.01 0.18 -14.03
N TYR A 9 -4.27 -0.54 -14.89
CA TYR A 9 -3.74 -1.86 -14.54
C TYR A 9 -2.74 -1.80 -13.37
N LEU A 10 -1.87 -0.79 -13.35
CA LEU A 10 -0.91 -0.60 -12.27
C LEU A 10 -1.63 -0.27 -10.95
N LEU A 11 -2.64 0.60 -11.00
CA LEU A 11 -3.49 0.93 -9.84
C LEU A 11 -4.19 -0.32 -9.31
N ALA A 12 -4.80 -1.12 -10.19
CA ALA A 12 -5.47 -2.36 -9.83
C ALA A 12 -4.52 -3.36 -9.17
N LEU A 13 -3.30 -3.52 -9.71
CA LEU A 13 -2.27 -4.37 -9.12
C LEU A 13 -1.88 -3.90 -7.71
N VAL A 14 -1.70 -2.59 -7.51
CA VAL A 14 -1.34 -2.01 -6.20
C VAL A 14 -2.46 -2.26 -5.19
N PHE A 15 -3.72 -1.99 -5.54
CA PHE A 15 -4.85 -2.25 -4.65
C PHE A 15 -5.01 -3.74 -4.32
N LEU A 16 -4.78 -4.63 -5.29
CA LEU A 16 -4.83 -6.07 -5.08
C LEU A 16 -3.74 -6.53 -4.10
N LEU A 17 -2.52 -6.02 -4.24
CA LEU A 17 -1.43 -6.30 -3.30
C LEU A 17 -1.73 -5.76 -1.90
N MET A 18 -2.27 -4.55 -1.77
CA MET A 18 -2.69 -3.99 -0.48
C MET A 18 -3.78 -4.84 0.18
N GLY A 19 -4.77 -5.30 -0.61
CA GLY A 19 -5.81 -6.21 -0.15
C GLY A 19 -5.25 -7.53 0.38
N LEU A 20 -4.38 -8.19 -0.40
CA LEU A 20 -3.74 -9.45 0.00
C LEU A 20 -2.91 -9.30 1.27
N VAL A 21 -2.11 -8.23 1.34
CA VAL A 21 -1.27 -7.95 2.51
C VAL A 21 -2.13 -7.70 3.75
N SER A 22 -3.25 -6.97 3.63
CA SER A 22 -4.18 -6.78 4.75
C SER A 22 -4.85 -8.08 5.21
N ASN A 23 -5.04 -9.06 4.32
CA ASN A 23 -5.69 -10.33 4.64
C ASN A 23 -4.73 -11.33 5.31
N ILE A 24 -3.46 -11.35 4.87
CA ILE A 24 -2.43 -12.29 5.38
C ILE A 24 -1.89 -11.82 6.74
N LEU A 25 -1.88 -10.51 7.01
CA LEU A 25 -1.38 -9.91 8.26
C LEU A 25 -2.51 -9.20 9.04
N PRO A 26 -3.51 -9.95 9.57
CA PRO A 26 -4.61 -9.37 10.34
C PRO A 26 -4.13 -8.67 11.62
N ASN A 27 -2.95 -9.06 12.14
CA ASN A 27 -2.30 -8.52 13.34
C ASN A 27 -0.96 -7.85 13.02
N TRP A 28 -0.87 -7.10 11.93
CA TRP A 28 0.32 -6.30 11.68
C TRP A 28 0.57 -5.37 12.89
N PRO A 29 1.82 -5.29 13.42
CA PRO A 29 2.11 -4.36 14.50
C PRO A 29 1.78 -2.98 13.96
N LYS A 30 0.84 -2.28 14.62
CA LYS A 30 0.47 -0.91 14.27
C LYS A 30 1.75 -0.11 14.22
N LEU A 31 2.23 0.17 13.01
CA LEU A 31 3.45 0.92 12.82
C LEU A 31 3.17 2.31 13.40
N PRO A 32 4.07 2.84 14.24
CA PRO A 32 3.90 4.19 14.77
C PRO A 32 3.77 5.15 13.58
N GLY A 33 2.63 5.86 13.51
CA GLY A 33 2.29 6.76 12.40
C GLY A 33 1.12 6.32 11.52
N ASP A 34 0.72 5.03 11.53
CA ASP A 34 -0.52 4.60 10.88
C ASP A 34 -1.73 4.99 11.75
N MET A 35 -2.54 5.94 11.28
CA MET A 35 -3.67 6.46 12.06
C MET A 35 -4.92 5.64 11.79
N TYR A 36 -5.51 5.09 12.85
CA TYR A 36 -6.82 4.43 12.80
C TYR A 36 -7.85 5.30 13.52
N PHE A 37 -8.73 5.92 12.75
CA PHE A 37 -9.87 6.67 13.28
C PHE A 37 -11.10 5.78 13.27
N ASP A 38 -11.58 5.40 14.46
CA ASP A 38 -12.87 4.73 14.65
C ASP A 38 -13.79 5.65 15.46
N LYS A 39 -14.75 6.27 14.78
CA LYS A 39 -15.83 7.04 15.42
C LYS A 39 -17.17 6.55 14.91
N GLY A 40 -17.92 5.87 15.78
CA GLY A 40 -19.36 5.67 15.64
C GLY A 40 -19.80 5.07 14.30
N GLY A 41 -19.10 4.04 13.81
CA GLY A 41 -19.41 3.35 12.54
C GLY A 41 -18.56 3.80 11.35
N PHE A 42 -17.78 4.87 11.48
CA PHE A 42 -16.84 5.32 10.46
C PHE A 42 -15.42 4.90 10.81
N LYS A 43 -14.86 4.00 9.99
CA LYS A 43 -13.51 3.45 10.15
C LYS A 43 -12.63 3.98 9.01
N ILE A 44 -11.75 4.93 9.31
CA ILE A 44 -10.70 5.37 8.39
C ILE A 44 -9.36 4.82 8.87
N TYR A 45 -8.65 4.16 7.95
CA TYR A 45 -7.26 3.80 8.11
C TYR A 45 -6.39 4.68 7.23
N ILE A 46 -5.41 5.36 7.82
CA ILE A 46 -4.45 6.21 7.10
C ILE A 46 -3.04 5.58 7.21
N PRO A 47 -2.61 4.82 6.18
CA PRO A 47 -1.33 4.10 6.19
C PRO A 47 -0.14 5.00 5.83
N PHE A 48 0.18 6.02 6.63
CA PHE A 48 1.32 6.91 6.35
C PHE A 48 2.66 6.16 6.37
N THR A 49 2.94 5.45 7.46
CA THR A 49 4.22 4.77 7.66
C THR A 49 4.31 3.56 6.73
N SER A 50 3.21 2.81 6.62
CA SER A 50 3.09 1.69 5.68
C SER A 50 3.33 2.12 4.22
N ALA A 51 2.76 3.23 3.76
CA ALA A 51 2.96 3.73 2.40
C ALA A 51 4.42 4.13 2.13
N ILE A 52 5.09 4.77 3.10
CA ILE A 52 6.51 5.13 2.99
C ILE A 52 7.37 3.87 2.87
N ILE A 53 7.15 2.87 3.73
CA ILE A 53 7.90 1.61 3.70
C ILE A 53 7.73 0.91 2.34
N ILE A 54 6.50 0.80 1.86
CA ILE A 54 6.21 0.21 0.55
C ILE A 54 6.94 0.97 -0.56
N SER A 55 6.92 2.31 -0.53
CA SER A 55 7.63 3.13 -1.50
C SER A 55 9.13 2.86 -1.49
N VAL A 56 9.76 2.84 -0.30
CA VAL A 56 11.21 2.60 -0.17
C VAL A 56 11.58 1.20 -0.67
N ILE A 57 10.82 0.17 -0.28
CA ILE A 57 11.04 -1.20 -0.74
C ILE A 57 10.93 -1.27 -2.26
N LEU A 58 9.88 -0.67 -2.83
CA LEU A 58 9.66 -0.69 -4.28
C LEU A 58 10.80 0.03 -5.01
N THR A 59 11.26 1.17 -4.51
CA THR A 59 12.41 1.89 -5.05
C THR A 59 13.68 1.04 -5.00
N LEU A 60 13.96 0.37 -3.88
CA LEU A 60 15.13 -0.49 -3.74
C LEU A 60 15.09 -1.68 -4.71
N VAL A 61 13.93 -2.35 -4.82
CA VAL A 61 13.73 -3.48 -5.74
C VAL A 61 13.90 -3.05 -7.19
N LEU A 62 13.25 -1.96 -7.61
CA LEU A 62 13.38 -1.43 -8.97
C LEU A 62 14.81 -1.00 -9.29
N ASN A 63 15.51 -0.38 -8.33
CA ASN A 63 16.89 0.04 -8.50
C ASN A 63 17.84 -1.17 -8.58
N PHE A 64 17.57 -2.22 -7.80
CA PHE A 64 18.33 -3.47 -7.85
C PHE A 64 18.14 -4.20 -9.19
N LEU A 65 16.91 -4.24 -9.73
CA LEU A 65 16.61 -4.83 -11.04
C LEU A 65 17.15 -4.02 -12.22
N ARG A 66 17.44 -2.72 -12.04
CA ARG A 66 18.00 -1.85 -13.09
C ARG A 66 19.53 -1.96 -13.19
N LYS A 67 20.17 -2.58 -12.20
CA LYS A 67 21.61 -2.88 -12.22
C LYS A 67 21.84 -4.26 -12.82
#